data_AF-F1Z9H3-F1
#
_entry.id   AF-F1Z9H3-F1
#
_cell.length_a   1.000
_cell.length_b   1.000
_cell.length_c   1.000
_cell.angle_alpha   90.00
_cell.angle_beta   90.00
_cell.angle_gamma   90.00
#
_symmetry.space_group_name_H-M   'P 1'
#
loop_
_entity.id
_entity.type
_entity.pdbx_description
1 polymer ?
#
loop_
_entity_poly.entity_id
_entity_poly.type
_entity_poly.pdbx_seq_one_letter_code
_entity_poly.pdbx_strand_id
1 'polypeptide(L)'
;MRRIFLLISAASIALSGCSTKTQAPGDKSGSENAPEASASAVPGPSGAPGIALSDAVVQLPAVPGRPAVAYFTLTPSAPAKGKLVAVHVDGFARAEMHESKMEGGMMTMAPLDSVAIEAGKPITFAPGSNHVMLFDADGKLKAGDRTELTITLDSGDKATIAASVKAVGEDMGTMKM
;
A
#
# COMPACT_ATOMS: atom_id res chain seq x y z
N MET A 1 34.79 -12.13 49.16
CA MET A 1 33.75 -11.18 49.63
C MET A 1 34.44 -10.07 50.41
N ARG A 2 34.03 -8.82 50.15
CA ARG A 2 34.40 -7.55 50.80
C ARG A 2 35.36 -6.63 50.02
N ARG A 3 34.72 -5.52 49.62
CA ARG A 3 35.20 -4.13 49.66
C ARG A 3 35.87 -3.58 48.41
N ILE A 4 34.96 -3.17 47.52
CA ILE A 4 34.98 -1.99 46.64
C ILE A 4 35.97 -0.92 47.09
N PHE A 5 36.92 -0.64 46.20
CA PHE A 5 37.89 0.44 46.28
C PHE A 5 37.24 1.78 45.88
N LEU A 6 37.55 2.79 46.69
CA LEU A 6 37.25 4.20 46.48
C LEU A 6 38.11 4.81 45.35
N LEU A 7 37.55 5.88 44.77
CA LEU A 7 38.20 7.18 44.45
C LEU A 7 38.94 7.42 43.12
N ILE A 8 38.54 8.56 42.51
CA ILE A 8 39.33 9.54 41.74
C ILE A 8 39.62 9.21 40.27
N SER A 9 39.04 9.96 39.33
CA SER A 9 39.70 11.13 38.74
C SER A 9 38.94 11.66 37.54
N ALA A 10 38.70 12.97 37.52
CA ALA A 10 38.37 13.72 36.31
C ALA A 10 39.61 13.77 35.39
N ALA A 11 39.39 13.67 34.08
CA ALA A 11 40.35 14.11 33.07
C ALA A 11 39.61 14.43 31.75
N SER A 12 39.42 15.71 31.48
CA SER A 12 39.11 16.24 30.16
C SER A 12 40.38 16.26 29.32
N ILE A 13 40.35 15.69 28.12
CA ILE A 13 41.37 15.92 27.08
C ILE A 13 40.63 16.25 25.79
N ALA A 14 40.73 17.52 25.40
CA ALA A 14 40.48 17.98 24.04
C ALA A 14 41.75 17.82 23.22
N LEU A 15 41.66 17.39 21.97
CA LEU A 15 42.71 17.67 20.99
C LEU A 15 42.12 17.86 19.59
N SER A 16 42.49 19.01 19.03
CA SER A 16 42.16 19.57 17.74
C SER A 16 43.00 18.93 16.62
N GLY A 17 42.46 18.86 15.40
CA GLY A 17 43.19 18.40 14.22
C GLY A 17 42.45 18.74 12.91
N CYS A 18 42.76 19.90 12.34
CA CYS A 18 42.38 20.31 10.98
C CYS A 18 43.27 19.66 9.93
N SER A 19 42.70 19.28 8.78
CA SER A 19 43.41 19.33 7.49
C SER A 19 42.41 19.55 6.36
N THR A 20 42.49 20.76 5.80
CA THR A 20 41.86 21.26 4.59
C THR A 20 42.47 20.62 3.34
N LYS A 21 41.72 20.55 2.22
CA LYS A 21 41.98 21.35 0.99
C LYS A 21 41.35 20.77 -0.31
N THR A 22 40.52 21.60 -0.96
CA THR A 22 40.25 21.75 -2.42
C THR A 22 39.43 20.65 -3.12
N GLN A 23 38.20 20.79 -3.64
CA GLN A 23 37.35 21.82 -4.29
C GLN A 23 37.42 21.92 -5.84
N ALA A 24 36.28 21.53 -6.47
CA ALA A 24 35.60 22.04 -7.69
C ALA A 24 36.14 21.69 -9.11
N PRO A 25 35.34 21.84 -10.20
CA PRO A 25 33.97 22.42 -10.34
C PRO A 25 32.92 21.51 -11.05
N GLY A 26 31.62 21.59 -10.75
CA GLY A 26 30.60 22.49 -11.35
C GLY A 26 29.35 21.62 -11.65
N ASP A 27 28.08 22.02 -11.64
CA ASP A 27 27.43 23.34 -11.68
C ASP A 27 25.91 23.12 -11.37
N LYS A 28 25.22 24.16 -10.85
CA LYS A 28 23.75 24.41 -10.79
C LYS A 28 22.95 23.79 -9.62
N SER A 29 22.49 24.60 -8.66
CA SER A 29 21.29 25.50 -8.69
C SER A 29 19.98 24.70 -8.63
N GLY A 30 19.04 24.88 -7.71
CA GLY A 30 18.85 25.85 -6.63
C GLY A 30 17.49 25.62 -5.95
N SER A 31 17.24 26.38 -4.88
CA SER A 31 15.98 26.63 -4.14
C SER A 31 15.24 25.43 -3.49
N GLU A 32 15.18 25.30 -2.17
CA GLU A 32 14.52 26.14 -1.15
C GLU A 32 13.02 25.83 -1.00
N ASN A 33 12.66 25.03 0.02
CA ASN A 33 11.81 25.42 1.16
C ASN A 33 11.39 24.21 2.03
N ALA A 34 11.21 24.52 3.32
CA ALA A 34 10.87 23.70 4.48
C ALA A 34 9.51 22.94 4.38
N PRO A 35 9.00 22.23 5.41
CA PRO A 35 9.58 21.84 6.71
C PRO A 35 9.50 20.33 7.01
N GLU A 36 10.39 19.87 7.87
CA GLU A 36 10.34 18.53 8.46
C GLU A 36 9.19 18.45 9.47
N ALA A 37 8.03 17.99 8.99
CA ALA A 37 6.90 17.64 9.81
C ALA A 37 7.20 16.33 10.58
N SER A 38 6.94 16.39 11.88
CA SER A 38 7.02 15.30 12.83
C SER A 38 6.21 14.06 12.42
N ALA A 39 6.87 12.91 12.58
CA ALA A 39 6.33 11.62 13.02
C ALA A 39 4.89 11.26 12.60
N SER A 40 4.79 10.46 11.55
CA SER A 40 4.01 9.22 11.59
C SER A 40 4.70 8.25 10.64
N ALA A 41 5.37 7.26 11.21
CA ALA A 41 5.89 6.14 10.45
C ALA A 41 4.71 5.50 9.72
N VAL A 42 4.64 5.68 8.40
CA VAL A 42 3.80 4.83 7.56
C VAL A 42 4.39 3.43 7.70
N PRO A 43 3.67 2.42 8.22
CA PRO A 43 4.15 1.07 8.10
C PRO A 43 4.30 0.79 6.60
N GLY A 44 5.54 0.56 6.15
CA GLY A 44 5.78 0.03 4.81
C GLY A 44 5.03 -1.29 4.65
N PRO A 45 4.84 -1.79 3.41
CA PRO A 45 4.10 -3.02 3.18
C PRO A 45 4.77 -4.15 3.94
N SER A 46 4.18 -4.54 5.08
CA SER A 46 4.53 -5.75 5.80
C SER A 46 3.85 -6.87 5.02
N GLY A 47 4.53 -7.28 3.94
CA GLY A 47 4.00 -8.21 2.95
C GLY A 47 4.59 -9.61 3.11
N ALA A 48 3.77 -10.61 2.82
CA ALA A 48 4.19 -11.94 2.41
C ALA A 48 5.50 -11.88 1.59
N PRO A 49 6.53 -12.68 1.92
CA PRO A 49 7.81 -12.63 1.22
C PRO A 49 7.61 -12.87 -0.27
N GLY A 50 7.96 -11.87 -1.10
CA GLY A 50 7.85 -11.94 -2.55
C GLY A 50 6.54 -11.46 -3.16
N ILE A 51 5.62 -10.83 -2.41
CA ILE A 51 4.44 -10.16 -2.98
C ILE A 51 4.54 -8.65 -2.72
N ALA A 52 4.49 -7.86 -3.79
CA ALA A 52 4.37 -6.41 -3.72
C ALA A 52 2.94 -5.98 -4.06
N LEU A 53 2.38 -5.09 -3.24
CA LEU A 53 1.14 -4.40 -3.51
C LEU A 53 1.43 -2.94 -3.84
N SER A 54 0.71 -2.40 -4.81
CA SER A 54 0.84 -1.01 -5.27
C SER A 54 -0.52 -0.44 -5.67
N ASP A 55 -0.60 0.89 -5.76
CA ASP A 55 -1.75 1.61 -6.33
C ASP A 55 -3.11 1.24 -5.70
N ALA A 56 -3.12 0.97 -4.39
CA ALA A 56 -4.31 0.60 -3.66
C ALA A 56 -5.26 1.81 -3.49
N VAL A 57 -6.48 1.67 -4.00
CA VAL A 57 -7.53 2.69 -3.99
C VAL A 57 -8.87 2.03 -3.65
N VAL A 58 -9.63 2.65 -2.75
CA VAL A 58 -10.99 2.24 -2.42
C VAL A 58 -11.95 3.33 -2.89
N GLN A 59 -12.86 3.00 -3.80
CA GLN A 59 -13.91 3.89 -4.28
C GLN A 59 -15.19 3.67 -3.47
N LEU A 60 -15.56 4.67 -2.66
CA LEU A 60 -16.80 4.70 -1.91
C LEU A 60 -18.00 4.93 -2.85
N PRO A 61 -19.14 4.27 -2.59
CA PRO A 61 -20.34 4.52 -3.36
C PRO A 61 -20.88 5.94 -3.14
N ALA A 62 -21.49 6.51 -4.18
CA ALA A 62 -22.18 7.79 -4.09
C ALA A 62 -23.47 7.70 -3.26
N VAL A 63 -24.07 6.50 -3.20
CA VAL A 63 -25.33 6.25 -2.48
C VAL A 63 -25.03 5.39 -1.25
N PRO A 64 -25.43 5.81 -0.03
CA PRO A 64 -25.31 5.00 1.17
C PRO A 64 -26.00 3.64 1.00
N GLY A 65 -25.37 2.57 1.48
CA GLY A 65 -25.92 1.21 1.39
C GLY A 65 -25.72 0.52 0.03
N ARG A 66 -24.91 1.09 -0.87
CA ARG A 66 -24.35 0.36 -2.03
C ARG A 66 -22.98 -0.23 -1.65
N PRO A 67 -22.51 -1.29 -2.34
CA PRO A 67 -21.15 -1.77 -2.17
C PRO A 67 -20.14 -0.74 -2.70
N ALA A 68 -19.00 -0.63 -2.02
CA ALA A 68 -17.83 0.07 -2.53
C ALA A 68 -17.01 -0.87 -3.44
N VAL A 69 -16.01 -0.33 -4.13
CA VAL A 69 -15.06 -1.13 -4.93
C VAL A 69 -13.64 -0.80 -4.54
N ALA A 70 -12.81 -1.82 -4.38
CA ALA A 70 -11.36 -1.70 -4.21
C ALA A 70 -10.61 -2.06 -5.50
N TYR A 71 -9.58 -1.29 -5.79
CA TYR A 71 -8.62 -1.45 -6.87
C TYR A 71 -7.21 -1.47 -6.28
N PHE A 72 -6.33 -2.31 -6.82
CA PHE A 72 -4.93 -2.40 -6.43
C PHE A 72 -4.18 -3.21 -7.48
N THR A 73 -2.85 -3.09 -7.50
CA THR A 73 -2.00 -3.93 -8.33
C THR A 73 -1.20 -4.86 -7.45
N LEU A 74 -1.30 -6.16 -7.73
CA LEU A 74 -0.51 -7.21 -7.09
C LEU A 74 0.62 -7.62 -8.04
N THR A 75 1.86 -7.40 -7.62
CA THR A 75 3.06 -7.79 -8.37
C THR A 75 3.80 -8.89 -7.61
N PRO A 76 3.69 -10.15 -8.05
CA PRO A 76 4.44 -11.25 -7.46
C PRO A 76 5.89 -11.23 -7.95
N SER A 77 6.83 -11.11 -7.01
CA SER A 77 8.26 -11.29 -7.25
C SER A 77 8.60 -12.77 -7.31
N ALA A 78 9.45 -13.19 -8.25
CA ALA A 78 9.93 -14.57 -8.25
C ALA A 78 10.68 -14.87 -6.94
N PRO A 79 10.48 -16.04 -6.29
CA PRO A 79 9.73 -17.22 -6.75
C PRO A 79 8.27 -17.33 -6.25
N ALA A 80 7.61 -16.21 -5.89
CA ALA A 80 6.27 -16.23 -5.31
C ALA A 80 5.22 -16.86 -6.25
N LYS A 81 4.58 -17.92 -5.75
CA LYS A 81 3.47 -18.63 -6.39
C LYS A 81 2.41 -18.87 -5.31
N GLY A 82 1.15 -18.83 -5.69
CA GLY A 82 0.06 -19.09 -4.76
C GLY A 82 -1.28 -18.68 -5.36
N LYS A 83 -2.26 -18.53 -4.49
CA LYS A 83 -3.59 -18.03 -4.83
C LYS A 83 -3.97 -16.95 -3.84
N LEU A 84 -4.46 -15.83 -4.35
CA LEU A 84 -5.19 -14.87 -3.54
C LEU A 84 -6.54 -15.49 -3.20
N VAL A 85 -6.79 -15.77 -1.93
CA VAL A 85 -8.02 -16.45 -1.47
C VAL A 85 -8.96 -15.51 -0.72
N ALA A 86 -8.44 -14.41 -0.18
CA ALA A 86 -9.27 -13.41 0.48
C ALA A 86 -8.65 -12.02 0.40
N VAL A 87 -9.52 -11.02 0.39
CA VAL A 87 -9.18 -9.61 0.53
C VAL A 87 -9.98 -9.09 1.72
N HIS A 88 -9.39 -8.22 2.51
CA HIS A 88 -10.01 -7.55 3.64
C HIS A 88 -9.67 -6.07 3.57
N VAL A 89 -10.64 -5.21 3.86
CA VAL A 89 -10.43 -3.77 3.90
C VAL A 89 -11.03 -3.25 5.20
N ASP A 90 -10.25 -2.51 5.97
CA ASP A 90 -10.75 -1.92 7.21
C ASP A 90 -11.91 -0.94 6.92
N GLY A 91 -12.99 -1.05 7.68
CA GLY A 91 -14.23 -0.29 7.47
C GLY A 91 -15.28 -0.97 6.59
N PHE A 92 -15.07 -2.24 6.19
CA PHE A 92 -16.04 -3.08 5.48
C PHE A 92 -16.13 -4.46 6.10
N ALA A 93 -17.34 -5.02 6.23
CA ALA A 93 -17.50 -6.33 6.83
C ALA A 93 -17.18 -7.49 5.87
N ARG A 94 -17.34 -7.28 4.55
CA ARG A 94 -17.20 -8.32 3.53
C ARG A 94 -16.54 -7.78 2.27
N ALA A 95 -15.75 -8.63 1.61
CA ALA A 95 -15.12 -8.32 0.33
C ALA A 95 -15.22 -9.53 -0.61
N GLU A 96 -15.62 -9.29 -1.86
CA GLU A 96 -15.80 -10.30 -2.90
C GLU A 96 -15.00 -9.90 -4.14
N MET A 97 -14.19 -10.80 -4.68
CA MET A 97 -13.38 -10.55 -5.88
C MET A 97 -14.17 -10.93 -7.12
N HIS A 98 -14.17 -10.07 -8.14
CA HIS A 98 -14.95 -10.25 -9.36
C HIS A 98 -14.06 -9.97 -10.58
N GLU A 99 -14.17 -10.78 -11.63
CA GLU A 99 -13.50 -10.59 -12.91
C GLU A 99 -14.51 -10.13 -13.95
N SER A 100 -14.18 -9.05 -14.66
CA SER A 100 -14.87 -8.68 -15.90
C SER A 100 -14.08 -9.20 -17.09
N LYS A 101 -14.68 -10.09 -17.87
CA LYS A 101 -14.07 -10.64 -19.09
C LYS A 101 -15.03 -10.54 -20.26
N MET A 102 -14.49 -10.19 -21.43
CA MET A 102 -15.25 -10.22 -22.67
C MET A 102 -15.25 -11.64 -23.22
N GLU A 103 -16.40 -12.28 -23.23
CA GLU A 103 -16.58 -13.63 -23.77
C GLU A 103 -17.64 -13.57 -24.88
N GLY A 104 -17.25 -13.96 -26.10
CA GLY A 104 -18.18 -13.97 -27.25
C GLY A 104 -18.76 -12.60 -27.63
N GLY A 105 -18.07 -11.50 -27.31
CA GLY A 105 -18.57 -10.14 -27.54
C GLY A 105 -19.47 -9.59 -26.44
N MET A 106 -19.71 -10.36 -25.36
CA MET A 106 -20.48 -9.94 -24.20
C MET A 106 -19.55 -9.74 -22.99
N MET A 107 -19.68 -8.60 -22.29
CA MET A 107 -18.98 -8.39 -21.02
C MET A 107 -19.65 -9.25 -19.95
N THR A 108 -18.93 -10.26 -19.47
CA THR A 108 -19.38 -11.14 -18.39
C THR A 108 -18.64 -10.76 -17.11
N MET A 109 -19.38 -10.55 -16.03
CA MET A 109 -18.80 -10.45 -14.69
C MET A 109 -18.96 -11.80 -14.01
N ALA A 110 -17.84 -12.40 -13.61
CA ALA A 110 -17.83 -13.65 -12.88
C ALA A 110 -17.26 -13.42 -11.47
N PRO A 111 -17.90 -13.92 -10.40
CA PRO A 111 -17.29 -13.93 -9.08
C PRO A 111 -16.07 -14.85 -9.09
N LEU A 112 -15.03 -14.44 -8.37
CA LEU A 112 -13.78 -15.16 -8.17
C LEU A 112 -13.64 -15.49 -6.69
N ASP A 113 -13.69 -16.78 -6.35
CA ASP A 113 -13.32 -17.23 -5.00
C ASP A 113 -11.82 -17.12 -4.75
N SER A 114 -11.02 -17.28 -5.81
CA SER A 114 -9.58 -17.12 -5.73
C SER A 114 -8.95 -16.69 -7.04
N VAL A 115 -7.84 -15.96 -6.96
CA VAL A 115 -7.05 -15.54 -8.13
C VAL A 115 -5.70 -16.22 -8.08
N ALA A 116 -5.37 -16.98 -9.12
CA ALA A 116 -4.07 -17.62 -9.24
C ALA A 116 -2.96 -16.57 -9.44
N ILE A 117 -1.92 -16.65 -8.60
CA ILE A 117 -0.75 -15.77 -8.65
C ILE A 117 0.40 -16.55 -9.26
N GLU A 118 0.90 -16.03 -10.38
CA GLU A 118 2.07 -16.57 -11.07
C GLU A 118 3.25 -15.62 -10.94
N ALA A 119 4.42 -16.15 -10.57
CA ALA A 119 5.65 -15.36 -10.43
C ALA A 119 5.92 -14.52 -11.69
N GLY A 120 6.16 -13.22 -11.51
CA GLY A 120 6.44 -12.29 -12.60
C GLY A 120 5.23 -11.85 -13.42
N LYS A 121 4.01 -12.30 -13.09
CA LYS A 121 2.78 -11.87 -13.74
C LYS A 121 2.01 -10.92 -12.81
N PRO A 122 2.08 -9.60 -13.03
CA PRO A 122 1.29 -8.67 -12.25
C PRO A 122 -0.20 -8.84 -12.55
N ILE A 123 -1.01 -8.73 -11.49
CA ILE A 123 -2.47 -8.78 -11.53
C ILE A 123 -2.96 -7.40 -11.14
N THR A 124 -3.64 -6.74 -12.07
CA THR A 124 -4.19 -5.40 -11.85
C THR A 124 -5.69 -5.52 -11.61
N PHE A 125 -6.16 -4.95 -10.50
CA PHE A 125 -7.56 -4.71 -10.23
C PHE A 125 -7.87 -3.28 -10.65
N ALA A 126 -8.64 -3.11 -11.71
CA ALA A 126 -8.98 -1.83 -12.32
C ALA A 126 -10.38 -1.88 -12.95
N PRO A 127 -11.03 -0.72 -13.17
CA PRO A 127 -12.32 -0.65 -13.85
C PRO A 127 -12.28 -1.37 -15.21
N GLY A 128 -13.23 -2.28 -15.46
CA GLY A 128 -13.30 -3.07 -16.69
C GLY A 128 -12.41 -4.33 -16.71
N SER A 129 -11.67 -4.61 -15.63
CA SER A 129 -10.92 -5.85 -15.42
C SER A 129 -11.36 -6.48 -14.09
N ASN A 130 -10.41 -6.94 -13.26
CA ASN A 130 -10.68 -7.46 -11.93
C ASN A 130 -11.03 -6.31 -10.97
N HIS A 131 -11.97 -6.54 -10.07
CA HIS A 131 -12.34 -5.57 -9.04
C HIS A 131 -12.78 -6.30 -7.76
N VAL A 132 -12.63 -5.66 -6.61
CA VAL A 132 -13.10 -6.21 -5.34
C VAL A 132 -14.29 -5.41 -4.86
N MET A 133 -15.48 -6.03 -4.79
CA MET A 133 -16.64 -5.39 -4.18
C MET A 133 -16.57 -5.51 -2.68
N LEU A 134 -16.76 -4.38 -1.99
CA LEU A 134 -16.76 -4.29 -0.55
C LEU A 134 -18.18 -4.01 -0.07
N PHE A 135 -18.70 -4.85 0.82
CA PHE A 135 -20.05 -4.77 1.36
C PHE A 135 -20.03 -4.37 2.83
N ASP A 136 -21.18 -3.86 3.29
CA ASP A 136 -21.39 -3.46 4.68
C ASP A 136 -20.32 -2.47 5.16
N ALA A 137 -20.29 -1.30 4.52
CA ALA A 137 -19.41 -0.21 4.94
C ALA A 137 -19.84 0.33 6.31
N ASP A 138 -18.89 0.48 7.24
CA ASP A 138 -19.15 1.00 8.60
C ASP A 138 -19.54 2.49 8.63
N GLY A 139 -19.50 3.18 7.48
CA GLY A 139 -19.82 4.60 7.36
C GLY A 139 -18.79 5.56 7.96
N LYS A 140 -17.67 5.04 8.48
CA LYS A 140 -16.59 5.82 9.07
C LYS A 140 -15.65 6.44 8.04
N LEU A 141 -15.48 5.78 6.89
CA LEU A 141 -14.60 6.20 5.80
C LEU A 141 -15.22 7.35 5.00
N LYS A 142 -14.43 8.37 4.68
CA LYS A 142 -14.80 9.47 3.77
C LYS A 142 -13.81 9.55 2.62
N ALA A 143 -14.20 10.24 1.54
CA ALA A 143 -13.28 10.53 0.45
C ALA A 143 -12.10 11.37 0.96
N GLY A 144 -10.88 10.99 0.58
CA GLY A 144 -9.63 11.58 1.05
C GLY A 144 -9.01 10.86 2.25
N ASP A 145 -9.73 9.96 2.91
CA ASP A 145 -9.15 9.13 3.98
C ASP A 145 -8.21 8.04 3.43
N ARG A 146 -7.49 7.38 4.34
CA ARG A 146 -6.76 6.15 4.06
C ARG A 146 -7.35 5.02 4.88
N THR A 147 -7.52 3.87 4.25
CA THR A 147 -7.91 2.62 4.90
C THR A 147 -6.81 1.57 4.70
N GLU A 148 -6.82 0.53 5.52
CA GLU A 148 -5.89 -0.58 5.41
C GLU A 148 -6.50 -1.72 4.57
N LEU A 149 -5.84 -2.08 3.48
CA LEU A 149 -6.18 -3.23 2.64
C LEU A 149 -5.22 -4.37 2.96
N THR A 150 -5.77 -5.50 3.37
CA THR A 150 -5.03 -6.73 3.66
C THR A 150 -5.47 -7.83 2.71
N ILE A 151 -4.51 -8.47 2.03
CA ILE A 151 -4.75 -9.66 1.24
C ILE A 151 -4.31 -10.91 2.02
N THR A 152 -4.95 -12.03 1.76
CA THR A 152 -4.57 -13.35 2.30
C THR A 152 -4.36 -14.33 1.16
N LEU A 153 -3.22 -15.01 1.19
CA LEU A 153 -2.85 -16.05 0.25
C LEU A 153 -3.26 -17.43 0.77
N ASP A 154 -3.37 -18.42 -0.12
CA ASP A 154 -3.64 -19.81 0.26
C ASP A 154 -2.55 -20.41 1.17
N SER A 155 -1.31 -19.93 1.03
CA SER A 155 -0.19 -20.25 1.93
C SER A 155 -0.40 -19.81 3.38
N GLY A 156 -1.41 -18.97 3.65
CA GLY A 156 -1.66 -18.33 4.94
C GLY A 156 -0.91 -17.01 5.14
N ASP A 157 -0.01 -16.66 4.21
CA ASP A 157 0.66 -15.36 4.21
C ASP A 157 -0.32 -14.22 3.98
N LYS A 158 -0.06 -13.09 4.66
CA LYS A 158 -0.85 -11.87 4.54
C LYS A 158 0.04 -10.73 4.09
N ALA A 159 -0.51 -9.86 3.26
CA ALA A 159 0.16 -8.63 2.88
C ALA A 159 -0.78 -7.45 3.04
N THR A 160 -0.26 -6.38 3.62
CA THR A 160 -1.06 -5.21 3.98
C THR A 160 -0.50 -3.97 3.30
N ILE A 161 -1.40 -3.12 2.80
CA ILE A 161 -1.09 -1.84 2.16
C ILE A 161 -2.13 -0.78 2.56
N ALA A 162 -1.66 0.46 2.72
CA ALA A 162 -2.56 1.59 2.87
C ALA A 162 -3.22 1.93 1.52
N ALA A 163 -4.55 1.84 1.47
CA ALA A 163 -5.36 2.20 0.31
C ALA A 163 -5.94 3.62 0.49
N SER A 164 -5.90 4.41 -0.57
CA SER A 164 -6.50 5.75 -0.57
C SER A 164 -8.00 5.67 -0.88
N VAL A 165 -8.82 6.32 -0.06
CA VAL A 165 -10.27 6.32 -0.21
C VAL A 165 -10.70 7.49 -1.11
N LYS A 166 -11.47 7.21 -2.16
CA LYS A 166 -12.00 8.17 -3.13
C LYS A 166 -13.51 8.04 -3.26
N ALA A 167 -14.20 9.08 -3.72
CA ALA A 167 -15.62 8.95 -4.04
C ALA A 167 -15.82 8.37 -5.45
N VAL A 168 -16.85 7.55 -5.66
CA VAL A 168 -17.24 7.10 -7.01
C VAL A 168 -17.67 8.33 -7.83
N GLY A 169 -17.07 8.50 -9.01
CA GLY A 169 -17.30 9.66 -9.88
C GLY A 169 -16.09 10.58 -10.06
N GLU A 170 -15.00 10.42 -9.31
CA GLU A 170 -13.73 11.13 -9.57
C GLU A 170 -12.90 10.47 -10.69
N ASP A 171 -13.18 9.21 -11.03
CA ASP A 171 -12.48 8.43 -12.07
C ASP A 171 -13.45 7.57 -12.91
N MET A 172 -14.66 8.07 -13.18
CA MET A 172 -15.44 7.60 -14.31
C MET A 172 -15.46 8.71 -15.32
N GLY A 173 -14.51 8.63 -16.25
CA GLY A 173 -14.35 9.55 -17.35
C GLY A 173 -15.70 9.96 -17.93
N THR A 174 -15.85 11.27 -18.12
CA THR A 174 -16.14 11.85 -19.43
C THR A 174 -16.35 10.83 -20.56
N MET A 175 -17.40 10.04 -20.53
CA MET A 175 -18.05 9.53 -21.72
C MET A 175 -19.06 10.61 -22.09
N LYS A 176 -18.52 11.66 -22.73
CA LYS A 176 -19.33 12.62 -23.48
C LYS A 176 -20.21 11.80 -24.42
N MET A 177 -21.53 11.88 -24.21
CA MET A 177 -22.49 11.60 -25.27
C MET A 177 -22.23 12.51 -26.47
#